data_AF-A0A256BQ86-F1
#
_entry.id   AF-A0A256BQ86-F1
#
_cell.length_a   1.000
_cell.length_b   1.000
_cell.length_c   1.000
_cell.angle_alpha   90.00
_cell.angle_beta   90.00
_cell.angle_gamma   90.00
#
_symmetry.space_group_name_H-M   'P 1'
#
loop_
_entity.id
_entity.type
_entity.pdbx_description
1 polymer ?
#
loop_
_entity_poly.entity_id
_entity_poly.type
_entity_poly.pdbx_seq_one_letter_code
_entity_poly.pdbx_strand_id
1 'polypeptide(L)'
;MKFFIPASKSPEQEKKVYEEIKTFLHQELDAKFSERRVRILQWKHDGNQYEAEVGKTTSFNGEIVIAILYENGRDLYHVCTPNRGVLRGGSILAGGQSVFGNIDFDSD
;
A
#
# COMPACT_ATOMS: atom_id res chain seq x y z
N MET A 1 4.32 7.32 -13.74
CA MET A 1 3.18 6.44 -14.07
C MET A 1 1.90 6.97 -13.44
N LYS A 2 0.77 6.97 -14.17
CA LYS A 2 -0.54 7.36 -13.60
C LYS A 2 -1.01 6.37 -12.53
N PHE A 3 -1.78 6.89 -11.57
CA PHE A 3 -2.42 6.08 -10.54
C PHE A 3 -3.33 5.01 -11.17
N PHE A 4 -3.32 3.81 -10.59
CA PHE A 4 -4.24 2.73 -10.93
C PHE A 4 -4.39 1.79 -9.75
N ILE A 5 -5.46 0.98 -9.76
CA ILE A 5 -5.64 -0.16 -8.85
C ILE A 5 -5.72 -1.45 -9.66
N PRO A 6 -4.94 -2.50 -9.34
CA PRO A 6 -4.96 -3.75 -10.08
C PRO A 6 -6.36 -4.35 -10.21
N ALA A 7 -6.65 -4.92 -11.39
CA ALA A 7 -7.95 -5.49 -11.75
C ALA A 7 -9.16 -4.53 -11.77
N SER A 8 -8.94 -3.22 -11.58
CA SER A 8 -9.99 -2.22 -11.79
C SER A 8 -10.24 -1.97 -13.28
N LYS A 9 -11.49 -1.71 -13.65
CA LYS A 9 -11.94 -1.53 -15.04
C LYS A 9 -12.22 -0.08 -15.42
N SER A 10 -12.24 0.83 -14.44
CA SER A 10 -12.44 2.26 -14.66
C SER A 10 -11.81 3.09 -13.54
N PRO A 11 -11.49 4.38 -13.80
CA PRO A 11 -10.98 5.29 -12.77
C PRO A 11 -11.90 5.43 -11.55
N GLU A 12 -13.23 5.36 -11.75
CA GLU A 12 -14.20 5.41 -10.66
C GLU A 12 -14.08 4.18 -9.76
N GLN A 13 -13.85 3.00 -10.35
CA GLN A 13 -13.61 1.78 -9.59
C GLN A 13 -12.29 1.86 -8.82
N GLU A 14 -11.22 2.38 -9.42
CA GLU A 14 -9.93 2.56 -8.75
C GLU A 14 -10.06 3.44 -7.51
N LYS A 15 -10.72 4.60 -7.66
CA LYS A 15 -10.99 5.52 -6.55
C LYS A 15 -11.82 4.85 -5.47
N LYS A 16 -12.89 4.13 -5.86
CA LYS A 16 -13.75 3.43 -4.91
C LYS A 16 -12.99 2.40 -4.09
N VAL A 17 -12.21 1.53 -4.74
CA VAL A 17 -11.43 0.49 -4.05
C VAL A 17 -10.39 1.12 -3.13
N TYR A 18 -9.71 2.17 -3.58
CA TYR A 18 -8.70 2.85 -2.75
C TYR A 18 -9.31 3.45 -1.46
N GLU A 19 -10.46 4.09 -1.57
CA GLU A 19 -11.17 4.65 -0.40
C GLU A 19 -11.75 3.55 0.51
N GLU A 20 -12.21 2.43 -0.04
CA GLU A 20 -12.65 1.27 0.74
C GLU A 20 -11.50 0.66 1.56
N ILE A 21 -10.29 0.54 0.98
CA ILE A 21 -9.08 0.07 1.69
C ILE A 21 -8.74 1.02 2.84
N LYS A 22 -8.71 2.34 2.59
CA LYS A 22 -8.46 3.35 3.63
C LYS A 22 -9.50 3.24 4.76
N THR A 23 -10.78 3.12 4.42
CA THR A 23 -11.88 3.02 5.38
C THR A 23 -11.76 1.76 6.23
N PHE A 24 -11.48 0.62 5.60
CA PHE A 24 -11.29 -0.66 6.30
C PHE A 24 -10.15 -0.56 7.32
N LEU A 25 -8.97 -0.09 6.90
CA LEU A 25 -7.83 0.04 7.79
C LEU A 25 -8.01 1.11 8.88
N HIS A 26 -8.78 2.17 8.60
CA HIS A 26 -9.15 3.14 9.62
C HIS A 26 -10.02 2.49 10.71
N GLN A 27 -11.02 1.70 10.32
CA GLN A 27 -11.91 1.00 11.26
C GLN A 27 -11.16 -0.05 12.09
N GLU A 28 -10.25 -0.81 11.47
CA GLU A 28 -9.53 -1.90 12.14
C GLU A 28 -8.36 -1.41 13.02
N LEU A 29 -7.66 -0.34 12.62
CA LEU A 29 -6.37 0.04 13.21
C LEU A 29 -6.30 1.50 13.68
N ASP A 30 -7.41 2.25 13.60
CA ASP A 30 -7.48 3.71 13.79
C ASP A 30 -6.42 4.46 12.96
N ALA A 31 -6.08 3.92 11.78
CA ALA A 31 -5.05 4.48 10.92
C ALA A 31 -5.56 5.70 10.15
N LYS A 32 -4.68 6.70 9.98
CA LYS A 32 -4.98 7.94 9.24
C LYS A 32 -3.99 8.15 8.10
N PHE A 33 -4.47 7.93 6.89
CA PHE A 33 -3.64 7.96 5.69
C PHE A 33 -3.51 9.37 5.11
N SER A 34 -2.35 9.64 4.53
CA SER A 34 -2.11 10.82 3.71
C SER A 34 -2.75 10.67 2.31
N GLU A 35 -2.77 11.77 1.56
CA GLU A 35 -3.16 11.77 0.14
C GLU A 35 -2.07 11.25 -0.79
N ARG A 36 -0.92 10.86 -0.23
CA ARG A 36 0.21 10.34 -0.98
C ARG A 36 -0.14 9.00 -1.61
N ARG A 37 0.14 8.85 -2.90
CA ARG A 37 -0.13 7.63 -3.67
C ARG A 37 1.19 6.95 -3.99
N VAL A 38 1.61 6.03 -3.13
CA VAL A 38 2.88 5.33 -3.28
C VAL A 38 2.70 4.18 -4.27
N ARG A 39 3.61 4.10 -5.25
CA ARG A 39 3.61 3.04 -6.28
C ARG A 39 4.61 1.94 -5.97
N ILE A 40 5.83 2.32 -5.60
CA ILE A 40 6.91 1.40 -5.22
C ILE A 40 7.37 1.71 -3.81
N LEU A 41 7.61 0.67 -3.01
CA LEU A 41 8.23 0.76 -1.70
C LEU A 41 9.34 -0.29 -1.58
N GLN A 42 10.49 0.14 -1.08
CA GLN A 42 11.63 -0.71 -0.77
C GLN A 42 12.01 -0.54 0.70
N TRP A 43 12.02 -1.63 1.46
CA TRP A 43 12.27 -1.59 2.90
C TRP A 43 13.06 -2.80 3.40
N LYS A 44 13.62 -2.67 4.60
CA LYS A 44 14.30 -3.76 5.31
C LYS A 44 13.40 -4.36 6.39
N HIS A 45 13.36 -5.68 6.46
CA HIS A 45 12.68 -6.39 7.53
C HIS A 45 13.44 -7.68 7.84
N ASP A 46 13.75 -7.92 9.12
CA ASP A 46 14.51 -9.08 9.58
C ASP A 46 15.80 -9.35 8.79
N GLY A 47 16.57 -8.29 8.52
CA GLY A 47 17.83 -8.36 7.77
C GLY A 47 17.68 -8.55 6.27
N ASN A 48 16.48 -8.80 5.76
CA ASN A 48 16.18 -8.96 4.34
C ASN A 48 15.69 -7.65 3.71
N GLN A 49 15.92 -7.49 2.41
CA GLN A 49 15.37 -6.39 1.62
C GLN A 49 14.15 -6.86 0.86
N TYR A 50 13.09 -6.06 0.89
CA TYR A 50 11.85 -6.33 0.20
C TYR A 50 11.48 -5.17 -0.71
N GLU A 51 10.75 -5.51 -1.78
CA GLU A 51 10.15 -4.57 -2.68
C GLU A 51 8.65 -4.90 -2.84
N ALA A 52 7.85 -3.85 -2.86
CA ALA A 52 6.44 -3.90 -3.19
C ALA A 52 6.19 -2.87 -4.30
N GLU A 53 5.61 -3.32 -5.40
CA GLU A 53 5.15 -2.46 -6.49
C GLU A 53 3.69 -2.76 -6.76
N VAL A 54 2.84 -1.72 -6.78
CA VAL A 54 1.42 -1.86 -7.10
C VAL A 54 1.24 -2.58 -8.44
N GLY A 55 0.43 -3.64 -8.45
CA GLY A 55 0.20 -4.49 -9.62
C GLY A 55 1.19 -5.63 -9.81
N LYS A 56 2.24 -5.73 -8.99
CA LYS A 56 3.19 -6.86 -8.99
C LYS A 56 3.04 -7.72 -7.75
N THR A 57 3.52 -8.96 -7.86
CA THR A 57 3.60 -9.88 -6.72
C THR A 57 4.81 -9.53 -5.85
N THR A 58 4.60 -9.34 -4.55
CA THR A 58 5.72 -9.10 -3.62
C THR A 58 6.28 -10.43 -3.10
N SER A 59 7.60 -10.50 -2.92
CA SER A 59 8.28 -11.65 -2.32
C SER A 59 8.00 -11.82 -0.82
N PHE A 60 7.42 -10.81 -0.15
CA PHE A 60 7.14 -10.85 1.28
C PHE A 60 6.07 -11.91 1.64
N ASN A 61 5.01 -12.02 0.84
CA ASN A 61 3.93 -12.98 1.07
C ASN A 61 3.45 -13.70 -0.21
N GLY A 62 4.04 -13.43 -1.37
CA GLY A 62 3.65 -14.05 -2.64
C GLY A 62 2.31 -13.58 -3.19
N GLU A 63 1.79 -12.43 -2.74
CA GLU A 63 0.54 -11.86 -3.24
C GLU A 63 0.75 -10.60 -4.08
N ILE A 64 -0.22 -10.29 -4.94
CA ILE A 64 -0.24 -9.03 -5.69
C ILE A 64 -0.46 -7.85 -4.74
N VAL A 65 0.34 -6.80 -4.92
CA VAL A 65 0.18 -5.54 -4.20
C VAL A 65 -0.95 -4.75 -4.84
N ILE A 66 -2.00 -4.49 -4.08
CA ILE A 66 -3.19 -3.75 -4.51
C ILE A 66 -2.99 -2.24 -4.32
N ALA A 67 -2.46 -1.84 -3.16
CA ALA A 67 -2.22 -0.45 -2.83
C ALA A 67 -1.08 -0.33 -1.80
N ILE A 68 -0.41 0.82 -1.78
CA ILE A 68 0.55 1.19 -0.74
C ILE A 68 0.11 2.53 -0.17
N LEU A 69 -0.31 2.52 1.10
CA LEU A 69 -0.76 3.73 1.80
C LEU A 69 0.33 4.22 2.74
N TYR A 70 0.36 5.53 3.00
CA TYR A 70 1.29 6.14 3.95
C TYR A 70 0.53 6.85 5.07
N GLU A 71 0.78 6.44 6.30
CA GLU A 71 0.27 7.03 7.53
C GLU A 71 1.29 8.00 8.13
N ASN A 72 1.07 9.31 7.93
CA ASN A 72 1.97 10.36 8.40
C ASN A 72 2.16 10.34 9.92
N GLY A 73 1.10 10.07 10.68
CA GLY A 73 1.11 10.20 12.14
C GLY A 73 2.04 9.22 12.85
N ARG A 74 2.24 8.04 12.25
CA ARG A 74 3.08 6.96 12.81
C ARG A 74 4.34 6.69 11.98
N ASP A 75 4.55 7.43 10.88
CA ASP A 75 5.61 7.16 9.90
C ASP A 75 5.58 5.68 9.44
N LEU A 76 4.40 5.21 9.01
CA LEU A 76 4.16 3.83 8.59
C LEU A 76 3.67 3.75 7.16
N TYR A 77 4.22 2.80 6.41
CA TYR A 77 3.70 2.38 5.12
C TYR A 77 2.89 1.10 5.29
N HIS A 78 1.74 1.05 4.63
CA HIS A 78 0.81 -0.07 4.64
C HIS A 78 0.78 -0.67 3.23
N VAL A 79 1.49 -1.78 3.04
CA VAL A 79 1.45 -2.55 1.79
C VAL A 79 0.24 -3.48 1.87
N CYS A 80 -0.74 -3.22 1.00
CA CYS A 80 -2.03 -3.91 1.00
C CYS A 80 -2.07 -4.95 -0.13
N THR A 81 -2.43 -6.18 0.21
CA THR A 81 -2.63 -7.31 -0.70
C THR A 81 -4.04 -7.88 -0.48
N PRO A 82 -4.58 -8.76 -1.35
CA PRO A 82 -5.95 -9.26 -1.20
C PRO A 82 -6.27 -9.79 0.21
N ASN A 83 -5.34 -10.52 0.84
CA ASN A 83 -5.54 -11.07 2.19
C ASN A 83 -4.87 -10.27 3.31
N ARG A 84 -4.35 -9.06 3.02
CA ARG A 84 -3.70 -8.17 4.00
C ARG A 84 -4.12 -6.73 3.75
N GLY A 85 -5.05 -6.22 4.55
CA GLY A 85 -5.49 -4.82 4.49
C GLY A 85 -6.51 -4.48 3.41
N VAL A 86 -6.93 -5.44 2.57
CA VAL A 86 -8.01 -5.25 1.58
C VAL A 86 -9.27 -6.00 2.00
N LEU A 87 -9.27 -7.34 1.93
CA LEU A 87 -10.45 -8.14 2.30
C LEU A 87 -10.49 -8.50 3.79
N ARG A 88 -9.31 -8.64 4.40
CA ARG A 88 -9.15 -9.09 5.79
C ARG A 88 -7.73 -8.86 6.30
N GLY A 89 -7.59 -8.89 7.62
CA GLY A 89 -6.32 -8.82 8.32
C GLY A 89 -5.62 -7.46 8.21
N GLY A 90 -4.60 -7.25 9.05
CA GLY A 90 -3.74 -6.08 8.95
C GLY A 90 -2.91 -6.10 7.66
N SER A 91 -2.64 -4.92 7.10
CA SER A 91 -1.67 -4.73 6.02
C SER A 91 -0.27 -5.16 6.44
N ILE A 92 0.63 -5.37 5.47
CA ILE A 92 2.06 -5.51 5.77
C ILE A 92 2.57 -4.11 6.13
N LEU A 93 3.14 -3.97 7.32
CA LEU A 93 3.64 -2.69 7.84
C LEU A 93 5.14 -2.56 7.58
N ALA A 94 5.54 -1.42 7.03
CA ALA A 94 6.94 -1.01 6.95
C ALA A 94 7.08 0.35 7.64
N GLY A 95 7.88 0.41 8.71
CA GLY A 95 8.18 1.69 9.36
C GLY A 95 9.11 2.53 8.51
N GLY A 96 8.91 3.84 8.46
CA GLY A 96 9.67 4.77 7.61
C GLY A 96 11.18 4.68 7.81
N GLN A 97 11.64 4.41 9.03
CA GLN A 97 13.06 4.18 9.35
C GLN A 97 13.67 2.95 8.64
N SER A 98 12.84 1.98 8.24
CA SER A 98 13.26 0.79 7.51
C SER A 98 13.21 0.96 5.99
N VAL A 99 12.56 2.03 5.51
CA VAL A 99 12.37 2.33 4.10
C VAL A 99 13.61 3.01 3.57
N PHE A 100 14.17 2.49 2.47
CA PHE A 100 15.34 3.06 1.81
C PHE A 100 15.06 3.52 0.38
N GLY A 101 13.86 3.25 -0.13
CA GLY A 101 13.41 3.72 -1.44
C GLY A 101 11.90 3.73 -1.53
N ASN A 102 11.34 4.76 -2.17
CA ASN A 102 9.94 4.78 -2.56
C ASN A 102 9.77 5.63 -3.83
N ILE A 103 8.75 5.29 -4.62
CA ILE A 103 8.36 6.07 -5.80
C ILE A 103 6.85 6.25 -5.74
N ASP A 104 6.41 7.50 -5.85
CA ASP A 104 5.00 7.83 -5.92
C ASP A 104 4.47 7.67 -7.35
N PHE A 105 3.16 7.56 -7.49
CA PHE A 105 2.52 7.78 -8.78
C PHE A 105 2.72 9.24 -9.22
N ASP A 106 2.67 9.50 -10.53
CA ASP A 106 2.75 10.86 -11.04
C ASP A 106 1.53 11.65 -10.52
N SER A 107 1.78 12.89 -10.13
CA SER A 107 0.72 13.87 -9.98
C SER A 107 0.19 14.19 -11.39
N ASP A 108 -1.07 13.87 -11.65
CA ASP A 108 -1.77 14.40 -12.84
C ASP A 108 -1.84 15.93 -12.82
#